data_AF-I6M1W5-F1
#
_entry.id   AF-I6M1W5-F1
#
_cell.length_a   1.000
_cell.length_b   1.000
_cell.length_c   1.000
_cell.angle_alpha   90.00
_cell.angle_beta   90.00
_cell.angle_gamma   90.00
#
_symmetry.space_group_name_H-M   'P 1'
#
loop_
_entity.id
_entity.type
_entity.pdbx_description
1 polymer ?
#
loop_
_entity_poly.entity_id
_entity_poly.type
_entity_poly.pdbx_seq_one_letter_code
_entity_poly.pdbx_strand_id
1 'polypeptide(L)'
;PVFGKGIIIENSNTTFLKPVATGNQDLKDGGFAFPPTNPLISPMTLNGMRDFYKNNEYVKNLDELTLCSRHAGNMNPDNDENSNYKYPAVYDDKDKKCHILYIAAQENNGPRYCNKDESKRNSMFCFRPAKDKLFQNYTYLSKNVVDNWE
;
A
#
# COMPACT_ATOMS: atom_id res chain seq x y z
N PRO A 1 4.44 -0.79 13.26
CA PRO A 1 3.64 0.25 12.59
C PRO A 1 4.45 1.54 12.47
N VAL A 2 4.34 2.32 11.38
CA VAL A 2 5.01 3.62 11.27
C VAL A 2 3.98 4.71 11.01
N PHE A 3 3.58 5.40 12.08
CA PHE A 3 2.58 6.46 12.06
C PHE A 3 3.04 7.70 11.32
N GLY A 4 2.13 8.29 10.55
CA GLY A 4 2.33 9.52 9.78
C GLY A 4 3.13 9.32 8.49
N LYS A 5 3.53 8.10 8.16
CA LYS A 5 4.41 7.82 7.01
C LYS A 5 3.60 7.61 5.74
N GLY A 6 4.00 8.30 4.67
CA GLY A 6 3.58 8.05 3.30
C GLY A 6 4.75 8.17 2.32
N ILE A 7 4.42 8.08 1.02
CA ILE A 7 5.37 8.26 -0.08
C ILE A 7 4.95 9.50 -0.88
N ILE A 8 5.88 10.44 -1.07
CA ILE A 8 5.69 11.56 -1.99
C ILE A 8 6.20 11.12 -3.35
N ILE A 9 5.36 11.22 -4.38
CA ILE A 9 5.74 11.08 -5.78
C ILE A 9 6.08 12.48 -6.28
N GLU A 10 7.34 12.68 -6.65
CA GLU A 10 7.83 13.99 -7.08
C GLU A 10 7.22 14.37 -8.44
N ASN A 11 6.78 15.61 -8.58
CA ASN A 11 6.19 16.16 -9.80
C ASN A 11 5.04 15.28 -10.33
N SER A 12 4.10 14.96 -9.44
CA SER A 12 2.87 14.27 -9.81
C SER A 12 1.71 14.78 -8.97
N ASN A 13 0.55 14.92 -9.61
CA ASN A 13 -0.72 15.21 -8.94
C ASN A 13 -1.41 13.93 -8.41
N THR A 14 -0.81 12.76 -8.62
CA THR A 14 -1.31 11.49 -8.11
C THR A 14 -0.90 11.26 -6.66
N THR A 15 -1.61 10.38 -5.95
CA THR A 15 -1.21 9.94 -4.61
C THR A 15 -0.65 8.53 -4.66
N PHE A 16 0.25 8.19 -3.73
CA PHE A 16 0.81 6.83 -3.69
C PHE A 16 -0.23 5.76 -3.31
N LEU A 17 -1.36 6.14 -2.68
CA LEU A 17 -2.47 5.21 -2.42
C LEU A 17 -3.35 4.94 -3.65
N LYS A 18 -3.15 5.67 -4.76
CA LYS A 18 -3.76 5.30 -6.04
C LYS A 18 -3.19 3.95 -6.50
N PRO A 19 -4.02 3.09 -7.12
CA PRO A 19 -3.53 1.87 -7.75
C PRO A 19 -2.40 2.14 -8.75
N VAL A 20 -1.49 1.19 -8.90
CA VAL A 20 -0.48 1.19 -9.96
C VAL A 20 -1.13 1.30 -11.34
N ALA A 21 -0.39 1.86 -12.29
CA ALA A 21 -0.82 1.94 -13.69
C ALA A 21 -0.92 0.52 -14.29
N THR A 22 -1.99 0.24 -15.02
CA THR A 22 -2.19 -1.05 -15.73
C THR A 22 -2.66 -0.84 -17.16
N GLY A 23 -2.42 -1.85 -18.02
CA GLY A 23 -2.80 -1.80 -19.43
C GLY A 23 -2.08 -0.70 -20.19
N ASN A 24 -2.86 0.23 -20.76
CA ASN A 24 -2.35 1.33 -21.60
C ASN A 24 -2.11 2.63 -20.81
N GLN A 25 -2.17 2.60 -19.48
CA GLN A 25 -1.90 3.76 -18.64
C GLN A 25 -0.41 4.06 -18.60
N ASP A 26 -0.04 5.34 -18.58
CA ASP A 26 1.35 5.70 -18.39
C ASP A 26 1.77 5.42 -16.95
N LEU A 27 3.04 5.06 -16.74
CA LEU A 27 3.55 4.74 -15.41
C LEU A 27 3.23 5.84 -14.38
N LYS A 28 3.41 7.11 -14.76
CA LYS A 28 3.14 8.28 -13.90
C LYS A 28 1.66 8.58 -13.64
N ASP A 29 0.73 7.87 -14.30
CA ASP A 29 -0.71 7.97 -14.00
C ASP A 29 -1.08 7.18 -12.74
N GLY A 30 -0.32 6.16 -12.39
CA GLY A 30 -0.57 5.28 -11.25
C GLY A 30 0.03 5.79 -9.94
N GLY A 31 -0.31 5.10 -8.86
CA GLY A 31 0.38 5.18 -7.58
C GLY A 31 1.09 3.87 -7.26
N PHE A 32 1.03 3.44 -6.00
CA PHE A 32 1.75 2.28 -5.47
C PHE A 32 0.79 1.19 -4.99
N ALA A 33 -0.50 1.48 -4.85
CA ALA A 33 -1.48 0.54 -4.33
C ALA A 33 -1.79 -0.59 -5.31
N PHE A 34 -2.32 -1.69 -4.78
CA PHE A 34 -2.75 -2.84 -5.56
C PHE A 34 -3.79 -2.45 -6.63
N PRO A 35 -3.69 -2.98 -7.87
CA PRO A 35 -4.71 -2.77 -8.89
C PRO A 35 -6.04 -3.43 -8.48
N PRO A 36 -7.18 -2.93 -8.99
CA PRO A 36 -8.48 -3.55 -8.73
C PRO A 36 -8.52 -5.03 -9.14
N THR A 37 -9.11 -5.87 -8.31
CA THR A 37 -9.28 -7.31 -8.53
C THR A 37 -10.75 -7.71 -8.47
N ASN A 38 -11.07 -8.93 -8.92
CA ASN A 38 -12.39 -9.53 -8.75
C ASN A 38 -12.23 -10.91 -8.05
N PRO A 39 -12.65 -11.07 -6.78
CA PRO A 39 -13.28 -10.06 -5.91
C PRO A 39 -12.31 -8.92 -5.52
N LEU A 40 -12.84 -7.77 -5.12
CA LEU A 40 -12.03 -6.61 -4.69
C LEU A 40 -11.36 -6.89 -3.35
N ILE A 41 -10.03 -6.86 -3.33
CA ILE A 41 -9.22 -7.09 -2.13
C ILE A 41 -8.53 -5.84 -1.59
N SER A 42 -8.31 -4.82 -2.42
CA SER A 42 -7.69 -3.57 -2.00
C SER A 42 -8.19 -2.39 -2.85
N PRO A 43 -8.53 -1.25 -2.24
CA PRO A 43 -8.61 -1.03 -0.80
C PRO A 43 -9.81 -1.77 -0.17
N MET A 44 -9.70 -2.13 1.11
CA MET A 44 -10.79 -2.76 1.87
C MET A 44 -11.04 -2.00 3.17
N THR A 45 -12.30 -1.80 3.53
CA THR A 45 -12.67 -1.14 4.80
C THR A 45 -12.43 -2.08 5.98
N LEU A 46 -12.31 -1.52 7.19
CA LEU A 46 -12.20 -2.31 8.42
C LEU A 46 -13.35 -3.31 8.55
N ASN A 47 -14.60 -2.86 8.37
CA ASN A 47 -15.76 -3.74 8.41
C ASN A 47 -15.71 -4.80 7.31
N GLY A 48 -15.28 -4.42 6.09
CA GLY A 48 -15.08 -5.38 5.00
C GLY A 48 -14.07 -6.48 5.36
N MET A 49 -12.95 -6.14 6.00
CA MET A 49 -11.99 -7.12 6.48
C MET A 49 -12.56 -7.98 7.62
N ARG A 50 -13.30 -7.40 8.57
CA ARG A 50 -13.95 -8.16 9.65
C ARG A 50 -15.00 -9.14 9.12
N ASP A 51 -15.77 -8.74 8.12
CA ASP A 51 -16.75 -9.60 7.45
C ASP A 51 -16.06 -10.72 6.66
N PHE A 52 -14.97 -10.39 5.95
CA PHE A 52 -14.16 -11.36 5.20
C PHE A 52 -13.56 -12.43 6.12
N TYR A 53 -13.07 -12.04 7.29
CA TYR A 53 -12.44 -12.93 8.27
C TYR A 53 -13.38 -13.38 9.40
N LYS A 54 -14.69 -13.21 9.30
CA LYS A 54 -15.65 -13.47 10.40
C LYS A 54 -15.59 -14.89 10.99
N ASN A 55 -15.20 -15.87 10.18
CA ASN A 55 -15.08 -17.27 10.57
C ASN A 55 -13.67 -17.66 11.08
N ASN A 56 -12.71 -16.74 11.07
CA ASN A 56 -11.36 -16.98 11.56
C ASN A 56 -11.23 -16.47 13.01
N GLU A 57 -11.14 -17.38 13.98
CA GLU A 57 -11.18 -17.03 15.41
C GLU A 57 -10.01 -16.15 15.87
N TYR A 58 -8.84 -16.30 15.26
CA TYR A 58 -7.67 -15.50 15.58
C TYR A 58 -7.75 -14.12 14.90
N VAL A 59 -7.98 -14.10 13.59
CA VAL A 59 -7.90 -12.87 12.79
C VAL A 59 -9.05 -11.90 13.07
N LYS A 60 -10.26 -12.40 13.34
CA LYS A 60 -11.46 -11.56 13.53
C LYS A 60 -11.35 -10.58 14.70
N ASN A 61 -10.51 -10.91 15.69
CA ASN A 61 -10.35 -10.16 16.93
C ASN A 61 -9.10 -9.26 16.95
N LEU A 62 -8.31 -9.25 15.88
CA LEU A 62 -7.13 -8.39 15.78
C LEU A 62 -7.54 -6.91 15.76
N ASP A 63 -6.64 -6.07 16.26
CA ASP A 63 -6.72 -4.62 16.07
C ASP A 63 -6.65 -4.28 14.59
N GLU A 64 -7.10 -3.08 14.22
CA GLU A 64 -7.24 -2.68 12.83
C GLU A 64 -5.92 -2.62 12.05
N LEU A 65 -4.79 -2.29 12.70
CA LEU A 65 -3.48 -2.23 12.06
C LEU A 65 -2.91 -3.63 11.83
N THR A 66 -3.00 -4.51 12.84
CA THR A 66 -2.56 -5.90 12.67
C THR A 66 -3.45 -6.63 11.68
N LEU A 67 -4.77 -6.41 11.71
CA LEU A 67 -5.71 -6.97 10.74
C LEU A 67 -5.35 -6.55 9.31
N CYS A 68 -5.09 -5.26 9.08
CA CYS A 68 -4.65 -4.76 7.77
C CYS A 68 -3.31 -5.38 7.33
N SER A 69 -2.34 -5.50 8.24
CA SER A 69 -1.05 -6.14 7.96
C SER A 69 -1.22 -7.63 7.58
N ARG A 70 -2.03 -8.38 8.33
CA ARG A 70 -2.31 -9.80 8.04
C ARG A 70 -3.11 -9.97 6.75
N HIS A 71 -4.08 -9.09 6.48
CA HIS A 71 -4.83 -9.08 5.23
C HIS A 71 -3.90 -8.92 4.03
N ALA A 72 -3.01 -7.92 4.06
CA ALA A 72 -1.98 -7.74 3.02
C ALA A 72 -1.01 -8.93 2.92
N GLY A 73 -0.65 -9.52 4.05
CA GLY A 73 0.21 -10.69 4.15
C GLY A 73 -0.40 -12.00 3.64
N ASN A 74 -1.70 -12.06 3.37
CA ASN A 74 -2.34 -13.24 2.79
C ASN A 74 -2.23 -13.28 1.26
N MET A 75 -1.73 -12.21 0.64
CA MET A 75 -1.50 -12.15 -0.79
C MET A 75 -0.21 -12.88 -1.16
N ASN A 76 -0.30 -13.86 -2.06
CA ASN A 76 0.85 -14.53 -2.63
C ASN A 76 1.33 -13.79 -3.88
N PRO A 77 2.60 -13.37 -3.94
CA PRO A 77 3.17 -12.79 -5.16
C PRO A 77 3.26 -13.87 -6.24
N ASP A 78 2.85 -13.54 -7.46
CA ASP A 78 3.05 -14.36 -8.67
C ASP A 78 2.64 -15.85 -8.56
N ASN A 79 1.64 -16.14 -7.71
CA ASN A 79 1.19 -17.50 -7.37
C ASN A 79 2.27 -18.42 -6.76
N ASP A 80 3.37 -17.86 -6.26
CA ASP A 80 4.37 -18.62 -5.51
C ASP A 80 3.94 -18.78 -4.06
N GLU A 81 3.34 -19.93 -3.75
CA GLU A 81 2.86 -20.29 -2.41
C GLU A 81 3.99 -20.45 -1.39
N ASN A 82 5.24 -20.70 -1.84
CA ASN A 82 6.39 -20.89 -0.96
C ASN A 82 7.17 -19.60 -0.71
N SER A 83 6.72 -18.48 -1.27
CA SER A 83 7.39 -17.21 -1.11
C SER A 83 7.22 -16.62 0.28
N ASN A 84 8.33 -16.23 0.89
CA ASN A 84 8.34 -15.42 2.11
C ASN A 84 8.02 -13.94 1.85
N TYR A 85 7.98 -13.52 0.58
CA TYR A 85 7.66 -12.15 0.22
C TYR A 85 6.17 -11.91 0.44
N LYS A 86 5.85 -10.84 1.16
CA LYS A 86 4.49 -10.38 1.41
C LYS A 86 4.42 -8.88 1.20
N TYR A 87 3.32 -8.42 0.61
CA TYR A 87 3.12 -7.01 0.33
C TYR A 87 2.98 -6.19 1.63
N PRO A 88 3.57 -4.98 1.69
CA PRO A 88 3.27 -4.04 2.76
C PRO A 88 1.89 -3.41 2.54
N ALA A 89 1.42 -2.68 3.55
CA ALA A 89 0.15 -1.97 3.49
C ALA A 89 0.24 -0.57 4.12
N VAL A 90 -0.75 0.25 3.83
CA VAL A 90 -1.03 1.48 4.56
C VAL A 90 -2.46 1.43 5.06
N TYR A 91 -2.63 1.66 6.35
CA TYR A 91 -3.93 1.88 6.95
C TYR A 91 -4.22 3.38 7.02
N ASP A 92 -5.36 3.80 6.48
CA ASP A 92 -5.91 5.14 6.63
C ASP A 92 -6.92 5.14 7.79
N ASP A 93 -6.51 5.72 8.91
CA ASP A 93 -7.31 5.78 10.13
C ASP A 93 -8.58 6.64 9.97
N LYS A 94 -8.52 7.66 9.11
CA LYS A 94 -9.65 8.57 8.88
C LYS A 94 -10.78 7.87 8.14
N ASP A 95 -10.41 7.14 7.09
CA ASP A 95 -11.36 6.43 6.22
C ASP A 95 -11.62 4.99 6.68
N LYS A 96 -10.88 4.51 7.69
CA LYS A 96 -10.87 3.13 8.17
C LYS A 96 -10.67 2.13 7.02
N LYS A 97 -9.69 2.42 6.15
CA LYS A 97 -9.36 1.61 4.95
C LYS A 97 -7.94 1.06 5.01
N CYS A 98 -7.81 -0.19 4.61
CA CYS A 98 -6.55 -0.86 4.36
C CYS A 98 -6.23 -0.81 2.86
N HIS A 99 -5.05 -0.28 2.51
CA HIS A 99 -4.52 -0.24 1.16
C HIS A 99 -3.31 -1.17 1.08
N ILE A 100 -3.41 -2.23 0.28
CA ILE A 100 -2.26 -3.09 -0.02
C ILE A 100 -1.37 -2.35 -1.03
N LEU A 101 -0.07 -2.32 -0.80
CA LEU A 101 0.89 -1.72 -1.73
C LEU A 101 1.46 -2.78 -2.66
N TYR A 102 1.27 -2.61 -3.96
CA TYR A 102 1.92 -3.44 -4.98
C TYR A 102 3.42 -3.15 -5.05
N ILE A 103 3.80 -1.88 -4.94
CA ILE A 103 5.20 -1.43 -4.93
C ILE A 103 5.69 -1.32 -3.49
N ALA A 104 6.63 -2.18 -3.10
CA ALA A 104 7.27 -2.15 -1.78
C ALA A 104 8.46 -1.18 -1.67
N ALA A 105 8.95 -0.64 -2.81
CA ALA A 105 10.00 0.36 -2.84
C ALA A 105 9.56 1.65 -2.14
N GLN A 106 10.49 2.32 -1.46
CA GLN A 106 10.16 3.50 -0.64
C GLN A 106 10.92 4.76 -1.05
N GLU A 107 12.03 4.63 -1.76
CA GLU A 107 12.79 5.77 -2.29
C GLU A 107 13.39 5.45 -3.67
N ASN A 108 13.30 6.42 -4.59
CA ASN A 108 14.03 6.48 -5.85
C ASN A 108 14.19 7.95 -6.24
N ASN A 109 15.39 8.51 -6.08
CA ASN A 109 15.61 9.96 -6.26
C ASN A 109 16.84 10.28 -7.13
N GLY A 110 17.55 9.26 -7.61
CA GLY A 110 18.76 9.44 -8.42
C GLY A 110 18.40 9.90 -9.84
N PRO A 111 19.05 10.96 -10.37
CA PRO A 111 18.71 11.52 -11.68
C PRO A 111 18.98 10.56 -12.86
N ARG A 112 19.75 9.49 -12.63
CA ARG A 112 19.97 8.40 -13.58
C ARG A 112 18.84 7.35 -13.59
N TYR A 113 18.10 7.23 -12.48
CA TYR A 113 17.18 6.12 -12.21
C TYR A 113 15.70 6.52 -12.15
N CYS A 114 15.44 7.82 -12.09
CA CYS A 114 14.10 8.39 -12.12
C CYS A 114 14.13 9.70 -12.90
N ASN A 115 12.97 10.10 -13.43
CA ASN A 115 12.85 11.33 -14.20
C ASN A 115 11.85 12.28 -13.55
N LYS A 116 12.32 13.48 -13.22
CA LYS A 116 11.53 14.56 -12.64
C LYS A 116 10.68 15.31 -13.68
N ASP A 117 10.94 15.15 -14.97
CA ASP A 117 10.17 15.76 -16.05
C ASP A 117 8.79 15.10 -16.20
N GLU A 118 7.72 15.86 -15.91
CA GLU A 118 6.34 15.41 -16.00
C GLU A 118 5.91 15.04 -17.42
N SER A 119 6.55 15.62 -18.45
CA SER A 119 6.24 15.32 -19.86
C SER A 119 6.68 13.90 -20.26
N LYS A 120 7.64 13.32 -19.53
CA LYS A 120 8.13 11.95 -19.76
C LYS A 120 7.28 10.94 -18.97
N ARG A 121 6.02 10.79 -19.38
CA ARG A 121 4.98 10.03 -18.67
C ARG A 121 5.30 8.56 -18.40
N ASN A 122 6.04 7.90 -19.31
CA ASN A 122 6.42 6.48 -19.19
C ASN A 122 7.77 6.20 -18.52
N SER A 123 8.40 7.23 -17.95
CA SER A 123 9.65 7.06 -17.20
C SER A 123 9.39 6.78 -15.73
N MET A 124 10.34 6.10 -15.06
CA MET A 124 10.28 5.83 -13.62
C MET A 124 10.06 7.12 -12.83
N PHE A 125 9.03 7.12 -11.97
CA PHE A 125 8.77 8.23 -11.06
C PHE A 125 9.87 8.35 -10.01
N CYS A 126 10.21 9.59 -9.66
CA CYS A 126 11.03 9.88 -8.49
C CYS A 126 10.11 9.92 -7.26
N PHE A 127 10.53 9.32 -6.15
CA PHE A 127 9.74 9.29 -4.92
C PHE A 127 10.61 9.14 -3.69
N ARG A 128 10.08 9.52 -2.54
CA ARG A 128 10.75 9.43 -1.24
C ARG A 128 9.75 9.23 -0.11
N PRO A 129 10.16 8.63 1.02
CA PRO A 129 9.32 8.56 2.19
C PRO A 129 9.21 9.95 2.83
N ALA A 130 8.06 10.25 3.41
CA ALA A 130 7.85 11.49 4.15
C ALA A 130 6.85 11.31 5.29
N LYS A 131 6.96 12.18 6.28
CA LYS A 131 5.86 12.50 7.20
C LYS A 131 5.34 13.88 6.84
N ASP A 132 4.14 13.92 6.27
CA ASP A 132 3.49 15.14 5.80
C ASP A 132 2.12 15.27 6.46
N LYS A 133 1.56 16.48 6.53
CA LYS A 133 0.20 16.71 7.06
C LYS A 133 -0.84 15.87 6.32
N LEU A 134 -0.64 15.63 5.02
CA LEU A 134 -1.50 14.78 4.21
C LEU A 134 -1.53 13.32 4.70
N PHE A 135 -0.48 12.87 5.38
CA PHE A 135 -0.30 11.48 5.83
C PHE A 135 -0.52 11.30 7.33
N GLN A 136 -1.00 12.33 8.04
CA GLN A 136 -1.09 12.30 9.50
C GLN A 136 -1.94 11.13 10.05
N ASN A 137 -2.94 10.69 9.27
CA ASN A 137 -3.83 9.57 9.63
C ASN A 137 -3.36 8.24 9.03
N TYR A 138 -2.23 8.23 8.31
CA TYR A 138 -1.72 7.04 7.66
C TYR A 138 -0.75 6.31 8.57
N THR A 139 -0.85 4.98 8.54
CA THR A 139 0.12 4.12 9.20
C THR A 139 0.68 3.12 8.21
N TYR A 140 2.00 3.19 7.99
CA TYR A 140 2.70 2.25 7.12
C TYR A 140 2.97 0.94 7.87
N LEU A 141 2.62 -0.18 7.26
CA LEU A 141 2.63 -1.51 7.85
C LEU A 141 3.50 -2.43 7.01
N SER A 142 4.51 -3.02 7.65
CA SER A 142 5.23 -4.16 7.07
C SER A 142 4.42 -5.44 7.27
N LYS A 143 4.86 -6.54 6.65
CA LYS A 143 4.30 -7.87 6.90
C LYS A 143 4.51 -8.37 8.35
N ASN A 144 5.47 -7.79 9.07
CA ASN A 144 5.92 -8.24 10.39
C ASN A 144 5.37 -7.37 11.54
N VAL A 145 4.27 -6.65 11.34
CA VAL A 145 3.62 -5.95 12.46
C VAL A 145 3.16 -7.01 13.48
N VAL A 146 3.68 -6.90 14.70
CA VAL A 146 3.30 -7.74 15.84
C VAL A 146 1.91 -7.37 16.31
N ASP A 147 1.15 -8.33 16.86
CA ASP A 147 -0.22 -8.13 17.33
C ASP A 147 -0.32 -7.39 18.68
N ASN A 148 0.80 -7.27 19.39
CA ASN A 148 0.94 -6.52 20.65
C ASN A 148 1.73 -5.21 20.46
N TRP A 149 1.49 -4.50 19.37
CA TRP A 149 2.24 -3.28 19.04
C TRP A 149 1.85 -2.05 19.87
N GLU A 150 0.67 -2.07 20.50
CA GLU A 150 0.17 -1.05 21.44
C GLU A 150 0.94 -1.07 22.77
#